data_AF-A0A1N7MXS8-F1
#
_entry.id   AF-A0A1N7MXS8-F1
#
_cell.length_a   1.000
_cell.length_b   1.000
_cell.length_c   1.000
_cell.angle_alpha   90.00
_cell.angle_beta   90.00
_cell.angle_gamma   90.00
#
_symmetry.space_group_name_H-M   'P 1'
#
loop_
_entity.id
_entity.type
_entity.pdbx_description
1 polymer ?
#
loop_
_entity_poly.entity_id
_entity_poly.type
_entity_poly.pdbx_seq_one_letter_code
_entity_poly.pdbx_strand_id
1 'polypeptide(L)' 'MGQWPVWADWTRLGYEVDYKIDVYPPGAVRPDMFDSSYVVRDPKTGKIVYENEKSFKNKAGQSFNRITWRDMQENYTR' A
#
# COMPACT_ATOMS: atom_id res chain seq x y z
N MET A 1 1.34 6.93 13.25
CA MET A 1 1.18 6.35 11.90
C MET A 1 2.39 5.49 11.62
N GLY A 2 2.20 4.26 11.13
CA GLY A 2 3.26 3.30 10.77
C GLY A 2 3.21 2.01 11.59
N GLN A 3 2.23 1.13 11.33
CA GLN A 3 2.17 -0.21 11.92
C GLN A 3 2.62 -1.22 10.84
N TRP A 4 3.90 -1.16 10.49
CA TRP A 4 4.53 -1.99 9.45
C TRP A 4 5.05 -3.38 9.89
N PRO A 5 4.94 -3.87 11.15
CA PRO A 5 5.37 -5.25 11.46
C PRO A 5 4.28 -6.32 11.31
N VAL A 6 3.00 -5.94 11.14
CA VAL A 6 1.86 -6.87 11.28
C VAL A 6 1.87 -8.02 10.26
N TRP A 7 2.24 -7.77 9.01
CA TRP A 7 2.25 -8.81 7.97
C TRP A 7 3.37 -9.84 8.18
N ALA A 8 4.52 -9.41 8.69
CA ALA A 8 5.62 -10.31 9.01
C ALA A 8 5.26 -11.24 10.19
N ASP A 9 4.47 -10.75 11.13
CA ASP A 9 4.04 -11.55 12.28
C ASP A 9 3.00 -12.61 11.87
N TRP A 10 2.05 -12.28 10.98
CA TRP A 10 1.10 -13.26 10.43
C TRP A 10 1.81 -14.40 9.68
N THR A 11 2.79 -14.05 8.83
CA THR A 11 3.54 -15.06 8.06
C THR A 11 4.43 -15.93 8.97
N ARG A 12 5.03 -15.37 10.02
CA ARG A 12 5.74 -16.16 11.05
C ARG A 12 4.86 -17.16 11.78
N LEU A 13 3.58 -16.83 11.97
CA LEU A 13 2.58 -17.74 12.55
C LEU A 13 2.06 -18.78 11.55
N GLY A 14 2.51 -18.75 10.29
CA GLY A 14 2.14 -19.69 9.24
C GLY A 14 0.84 -19.35 8.51
N TYR A 15 0.37 -18.11 8.63
CA TYR A 15 -0.77 -17.62 7.85
C TYR A 15 -0.32 -17.00 6.52
N GLU A 16 -1.22 -17.02 5.54
CA GLU A 16 -1.03 -16.35 4.26
C GLU A 16 -1.62 -14.95 4.32
N VAL A 17 -0.95 -13.97 3.71
CA VAL A 17 -1.43 -12.59 3.62
C VAL A 17 -1.62 -12.24 2.15
N ASP A 18 -2.87 -12.10 1.72
CA ASP A 18 -3.21 -11.63 0.38
C ASP A 18 -3.50 -10.13 0.46
N TYR A 19 -2.80 -9.32 -0.33
CA TYR A 19 -3.02 -7.88 -0.36
C TYR A 19 -3.37 -7.39 -1.76
N LYS A 20 -4.12 -6.30 -1.81
CA LYS A 20 -4.50 -5.60 -3.05
C LYS A 20 -4.27 -4.11 -2.87
N ILE A 21 -3.72 -3.49 -3.90
CA ILE A 21 -3.58 -2.03 -3.98
C ILE A 21 -4.30 -1.58 -5.25
N ASP A 22 -5.40 -0.87 -5.06
CA ASP A 22 -6.16 -0.26 -6.14
C ASP A 22 -5.79 1.22 -6.27
N VAL A 23 -5.56 1.66 -7.51
CA VAL A 23 -5.11 3.02 -7.83
C VAL A 23 -6.22 3.74 -8.58
N TYR A 24 -6.62 4.91 -8.09
CA TYR A 24 -7.73 5.67 -8.64
C TYR A 24 -7.33 7.11 -9.05
N PRO A 25 -7.77 7.59 -10.23
CA PRO A 25 -8.47 6.80 -11.25
C PRO A 25 -7.52 5.78 -11.92
N PRO A 26 -8.03 4.61 -12.36
CA PRO A 26 -7.19 3.60 -13.02
C PRO A 26 -6.47 4.16 -14.25
N GLY A 27 -5.17 3.91 -14.36
CA GLY A 27 -4.34 4.39 -15.48
C GLY A 27 -3.95 5.88 -15.41
N ALA A 28 -4.32 6.60 -14.36
CA ALA A 28 -3.92 7.99 -14.20
C ALA A 28 -2.41 8.13 -14.04
N VAL A 29 -1.81 9.05 -14.79
CA VAL A 29 -0.40 9.46 -14.61
C VAL A 29 -0.15 10.00 -13.21
N ARG A 30 -1.16 10.63 -12.61
CA ARG A 30 -1.17 11.10 -11.22
C ARG A 30 -2.45 10.63 -10.55
N PRO A 31 -2.41 9.57 -9.72
CA PRO A 31 -3.58 9.11 -9.00
C PRO A 31 -3.95 10.06 -7.86
N ASP A 32 -5.25 10.15 -7.62
CA ASP A 32 -5.84 10.95 -6.56
C ASP A 32 -6.04 10.13 -5.28
N MET A 33 -6.10 8.81 -5.41
CA MET A 33 -6.34 7.91 -4.30
C MET A 33 -5.65 6.56 -4.51
N PHE A 34 -5.14 6.00 -3.42
CA PHE A 34 -4.72 4.61 -3.32
C PHE A 34 -5.61 3.93 -2.30
N ASP A 35 -6.17 2.78 -2.65
CA ASP A 35 -6.86 1.91 -1.71
C ASP A 35 -6.02 0.68 -1.47
N SER A 36 -5.68 0.43 -0.20
CA SER A 36 -4.89 -0.73 0.19
C SER A 36 -5.74 -1.62 1.07
N SER A 37 -5.98 -2.85 0.61
CA SER A 37 -6.65 -3.88 1.39
C SER A 37 -5.74 -5.09 1.55
N TYR A 38 -5.95 -5.84 2.64
CA TYR A 38 -5.37 -7.16 2.79
C TYR A 38 -6.28 -8.07 3.61
N VAL A 39 -6.18 -9.35 3.33
CA VAL A 39 -6.79 -10.43 4.10
C VAL A 39 -5.70 -11.39 4.56
N VAL A 40 -5.92 -11.99 5.71
CA VAL A 40 -5.09 -13.06 6.25
C VAL A 40 -5.88 -14.35 6.20
N ARG A 41 -5.30 -15.40 5.63
CA ARG A 41 -5.93 -16.72 5.47
C ARG A 41 -5.17 -17.78 6.25
N ASP A 42 -5.92 -18.71 6.83
CA ASP A 42 -5.38 -19.99 7.27
C ASP A 42 -5.19 -20.89 6.04
N PRO A 43 -3.95 -21.23 5.65
CA PRO A 43 -3.70 -22.03 4.46
C PRO A 43 -4.23 -23.47 4.59
N LYS A 44 -4.41 -23.97 5.81
CA LYS A 44 -4.89 -25.35 6.04
C LYS A 44 -6.40 -25.47 5.80
N THR A 45 -7.14 -24.43 6.13
CA THR A 45 -8.61 -24.44 6.05
C THR A 45 -9.16 -23.53 4.95
N GLY A 46 -8.33 -22.67 4.36
CA GLY A 46 -8.71 -21.65 3.39
C GLY A 46 -9.53 -20.49 3.97
N LYS A 47 -9.74 -20.45 5.29
CA LYS A 47 -10.60 -19.45 5.94
C LYS A 47 -9.87 -18.12 6.13
N ILE A 48 -10.57 -17.02 5.90
CA ILE A 48 -10.10 -15.68 6.26
C ILE A 48 -10.20 -15.54 7.78
N VAL A 49 -9.07 -15.23 8.42
CA VAL A 49 -8.97 -15.03 9.87
C VAL A 49 -8.89 -13.54 10.25
N TYR A 50 -8.54 -12.68 9.29
CA TYR A 50 -8.47 -11.24 9.49
C TYR A 50 -8.58 -10.49 8.15
N GLU A 51 -9.19 -9.31 8.16
CA GLU A 51 -9.27 -8.41 7.01
C GLU A 51 -9.07 -6.95 7.46
N ASN A 52 -8.47 -6.14 6.59
CA ASN A 52 -8.28 -4.71 6.85
C ASN A 52 -8.15 -3.95 5.54
N GLU A 53 -8.70 -2.74 5.51
CA GLU A 53 -8.75 -1.86 4.37
C GLU A 53 -8.42 -0.43 4.80
N LYS A 54 -7.59 0.25 4.02
CA LYS A 54 -7.21 1.64 4.21
C LYS A 54 -7.10 2.37 2.89
N SER A 55 -7.94 3.39 2.74
CA SER A 55 -7.87 4.32 1.63
C SER A 55 -7.04 5.56 1.99
N PHE A 56 -6.08 5.88 1.13
CA PHE A 56 -5.25 7.08 1.20
C PHE A 56 -5.70 8.03 0.09
N LYS A 57 -6.35 9.13 0.46
CA LYS A 57 -6.82 10.16 -0.46
C LYS A 57 -5.82 11.31 -0.49
N ASN A 58 -5.38 11.71 -1.68
CA ASN A 58 -4.72 12.99 -1.88
C ASN A 58 -5.79 14.07 -1.72
N LYS A 59 -5.76 14.82 -0.60
CA LYS A 59 -6.73 15.88 -0.36
C LYS A 59 -6.45 17.05 -1.31
N ALA A 60 -7.51 17.66 -1.84
CA ALA A 60 -7.40 18.94 -2.54
C ALA A 60 -6.67 19.96 -1.64
N GLY A 61 -5.58 20.53 -2.15
CA GLY A 61 -4.72 21.45 -1.40
C GLY A 61 -3.49 20.82 -0.72
N GLN A 62 -3.31 19.48 -0.73
CA GLN A 62 -2.02 18.90 -0.37
C GLN A 62 -0.99 19.15 -1.48
N SER A 63 -0.09 20.09 -1.22
CA SER A 63 1.13 20.29 -2.00
C SER A 63 2.25 19.45 -1.41
N PHE A 64 2.80 18.55 -2.20
CA PHE A 64 4.10 17.95 -1.91
C PHE A 64 5.18 18.79 -2.59
N ASN A 65 6.34 18.95 -1.96
CA ASN A 65 7.49 19.52 -2.62
C ASN A 65 7.80 18.67 -3.84
N ARG A 66 7.62 19.25 -5.03
CA ARG A 66 7.90 18.55 -6.28
C ARG A 66 9.41 18.34 -6.34
N ILE A 67 9.84 17.08 -6.32
CA ILE A 67 11.19 16.73 -6.75
C ILE A 67 11.22 16.94 -8.26
N THR A 68 12.10 17.83 -8.72
CA THR A 68 12.19 18.08 -10.16
C THR A 68 12.84 16.88 -10.86
N TRP A 69 12.61 16.76 -12.17
CA TRP A 69 13.30 15.76 -12.98
C TRP A 69 14.83 15.83 -12.80
N ARG A 70 15.35 17.07 -12.71
CA ARG A 70 16.77 17.33 -12.48
C ARG A 70 17.23 16.82 -11.11
N ASP A 71 16.47 17.09 -10.05
CA ASP A 71 16.78 16.59 -8.70
C ASP A 71 16.79 15.05 -8.66
N MET A 72 15.92 14.39 -9.41
CA MET A 72 15.87 12.91 -9.51
C MET A 72 17.15 12.36 -10.16
N GLN A 73 17.63 12.98 -11.24
CA GLN A 73 18.86 12.58 -11.94
C GLN A 73 20.13 12.90 -11.15
N GLU A 74 20.12 13.97 -10.36
CA GLU A 74 21.31 14.41 -9.63
C GLU A 74 21.46 13.69 -8.27
N ASN A 75 20.35 13.29 -7.61
CA ASN A 75 20.38 12.83 -6.22
C ASN A 75 19.82 11.42 -5.95
N TYR A 76 19.10 10.80 -6.90
CA TYR A 76 18.34 9.56 -6.62
C TYR A 76 18.52 8.44 -7.66
N THR A 77 19.31 8.66 -8.70
CA THR A 77 19.76 7.59 -9.61
C THR A 77 20.88 6.77 -8.98
N ARG A 78 20.76 5.43 -9.05
CA ARG A 78 21.79 4.47 -8.63
C ARG A 78 22.98 4.44 -9.57
#